data_AF-A0A8J2LBM0-F1
#
_entry.id   AF-A0A8J2LBM0-F1
#
_cell.length_a   1.000
_cell.length_b   1.000
_cell.length_c   1.000
_cell.angle_alpha   90.00
_cell.angle_beta   90.00
_cell.angle_gamma   90.00
#
_symmetry.space_group_name_H-M   'P 1'
#
loop_
_entity.id
_entity.type
_entity.pdbx_description
1 polymer ?
#
loop_
_entity_poly.entity_id
_entity_poly.type
_entity_poly.pdbx_seq_one_letter_code
_entity_poly.pdbx_strand_id
1 'polypeptide(L)'
;MCHADLNFRRVTLEISAKKDSEKFSLQRVRTVRKLNLPVCQTVNFKSLRSKWKYIPEIDYKSFTNGRPVILLGQDNSDLIVSREVIEGPKQGPIISRTKLGWVVHGNNAIVKGRVDSELVCMTIDEPKDDLH
;
A
#
# COMPACT_ATOMS: atom_id res chain seq x y z
N MET A 1 -23.39 10.28 0.29
CA MET A 1 -23.16 11.68 -0.11
C MET A 1 -21.67 11.98 0.02
N CYS A 2 -20.99 12.30 -1.09
CA CYS A 2 -19.58 12.65 -1.07
C CYS A 2 -19.43 14.11 -0.57
N HIS A 3 -18.92 14.31 0.64
CA HIS A 3 -18.47 15.62 1.07
C HIS A 3 -17.27 16.04 0.22
N ALA A 4 -17.52 16.71 -0.90
CA ALA A 4 -16.46 17.36 -1.64
C ALA A 4 -15.88 18.47 -0.75
N ASP A 5 -14.65 18.30 -0.30
CA ASP A 5 -13.89 19.40 0.31
C ASP A 5 -13.77 20.50 -0.76
N LEU A 6 -14.60 21.54 -0.65
CA LEU A 6 -14.79 22.60 -1.66
C LEU A 6 -13.55 23.49 -1.79
N ASN A 7 -12.64 23.44 -0.81
CA ASN A 7 -11.38 24.17 -0.78
C ASN A 7 -10.19 23.28 -1.16
N PHE A 8 -10.28 22.58 -2.29
CA PHE A 8 -9.16 21.83 -2.84
C PHE A 8 -8.42 22.65 -3.89
N ARG A 9 -7.11 22.42 -4.01
CA ARG A 9 -6.32 22.89 -5.15
C ARG A 9 -5.76 21.68 -5.88
N ARG A 10 -5.45 21.88 -7.17
CA ARG A 10 -4.69 20.91 -7.95
C ARG A 10 -3.26 21.37 -8.01
N VAL A 11 -2.35 20.47 -7.68
CA VAL A 11 -0.91 20.75 -7.71
C VAL A 11 -0.20 19.70 -8.55
N THR A 12 0.97 20.07 -9.02
CA THR A 12 1.94 19.15 -9.61
C THR A 12 3.03 18.91 -8.58
N LEU A 13 3.40 17.65 -8.39
CA LEU A 13 4.43 17.28 -7.42
C LEU A 13 5.33 16.19 -7.97
N GLU A 14 6.60 16.19 -7.55
CA GLU A 14 7.55 15.13 -7.88
C GLU A 14 7.71 14.19 -6.67
N ILE A 15 7.70 12.89 -6.92
CA ILE A 15 8.01 11.87 -5.92
C ILE A 15 9.14 10.96 -6.41
N SER A 16 9.86 10.37 -5.48
CA SER A 16 10.85 9.34 -5.77
C SER A 16 10.89 8.31 -4.63
N ALA A 17 11.43 7.13 -4.94
CA ALA A 17 11.88 6.24 -3.89
C ALA A 17 13.06 6.88 -3.15
N LYS A 18 13.16 6.66 -1.83
CA LYS A 18 14.08 7.38 -0.95
C LYS A 18 15.57 7.34 -1.35
N LYS A 19 16.00 6.31 -2.07
CA LYS A 19 17.39 6.10 -2.51
C LYS A 19 17.54 6.10 -4.03
N ASP A 20 16.50 6.50 -4.74
CA ASP A 20 16.48 6.50 -6.20
C ASP A 20 16.63 7.93 -6.72
N SER A 21 17.36 8.07 -7.82
CA SER A 21 17.49 9.33 -8.56
C SER A 21 16.32 9.54 -9.51
N GLU A 22 15.61 8.47 -9.89
CA GLU A 22 14.43 8.55 -10.73
C GLU A 22 13.30 9.28 -9.98
N LYS A 23 12.74 10.29 -10.65
CA LYS A 23 11.61 11.08 -10.16
C LYS A 23 10.40 10.88 -11.05
N PHE A 24 9.23 10.82 -10.42
CA PHE A 24 7.95 10.67 -11.09
C PHE A 24 7.10 11.91 -10.84
N SER A 25 6.62 12.53 -11.91
CA SER A 25 5.77 13.72 -11.85
C SER A 25 4.31 13.30 -11.74
N LEU A 26 3.67 13.65 -10.62
CA LEU A 26 2.22 13.50 -10.45
C LEU A 26 1.54 14.81 -10.82
N GLN A 27 0.66 14.75 -11.80
CA GLN A 27 -0.06 15.92 -12.31
C GLN A 27 -1.46 16.00 -11.69
N ARG A 28 -1.95 17.23 -11.51
CA ARG A 28 -3.34 17.49 -11.09
C ARG A 28 -3.73 16.83 -9.76
N VAL A 29 -2.77 16.61 -8.86
CA VAL A 29 -3.00 16.00 -7.54
C VAL A 29 -3.92 16.88 -6.71
N ARG A 30 -5.01 16.30 -6.22
CA ARG A 30 -5.98 17.01 -5.38
C ARG A 30 -5.45 17.12 -3.95
N THR A 31 -5.39 18.34 -3.43
CA THR A 31 -5.08 18.58 -2.02
C THR A 31 -6.33 18.39 -1.14
N VAL A 32 -6.12 17.93 0.09
CA VAL A 32 -7.13 17.85 1.14
C VAL A 32 -6.54 18.42 2.43
N ARG A 33 -7.35 19.04 3.30
CA ARG A 33 -6.84 19.62 4.55
C ARG A 33 -6.29 18.55 5.51
N LYS A 34 -6.98 17.41 5.56
CA LYS A 34 -6.61 16.29 6.43
C LYS A 34 -6.91 14.99 5.72
N LEU A 35 -5.86 14.19 5.53
CA LEU A 35 -6.00 12.83 5.06
C LEU A 35 -6.37 11.95 6.26
N ASN A 36 -7.64 11.53 6.33
CA ASN A 36 -8.19 10.69 7.41
C ASN A 36 -7.83 9.22 7.19
N LEU A 37 -6.54 8.91 7.18
CA LEU A 37 -6.01 7.55 7.13
C LEU A 37 -5.56 7.12 8.52
N PRO A 38 -5.47 5.80 8.78
CA PRO A 38 -4.87 5.28 9.99
C PRO A 38 -3.53 5.94 10.24
N VAL A 39 -3.46 6.68 11.34
CA VAL A 39 -2.22 7.26 11.84
C VAL A 39 -1.49 6.14 12.59
N CYS A 40 -0.20 5.99 12.33
CA CYS A 40 0.66 4.90 12.83
C CYS A 40 0.68 3.64 11.96
N GLN A 41 1.40 3.72 10.83
CA GLN A 41 1.89 2.54 10.13
C GLN A 41 3.33 2.25 10.58
N THR A 42 3.57 1.04 11.08
CA THR A 42 4.90 0.61 11.54
C THR A 42 5.27 -0.68 10.81
N VAL A 43 6.48 -0.71 10.27
CA VAL A 43 7.07 -1.91 9.65
C VAL A 43 8.51 -2.04 10.17
N ASN A 44 8.78 -3.13 10.87
CA ASN A 44 10.12 -3.52 11.31
C ASN A 44 10.57 -4.75 10.50
N PHE A 45 11.42 -4.50 9.50
CA PHE A 45 11.90 -5.53 8.60
C PHE A 45 12.82 -6.55 9.26
N LYS A 46 13.55 -6.15 10.32
CA LYS A 46 14.40 -7.07 11.08
C LYS A 46 13.53 -8.13 11.78
N SER A 47 12.44 -7.71 12.42
CA SER A 47 11.46 -8.62 13.03
C SER A 47 10.66 -9.41 11.98
N LEU A 48 10.34 -8.79 10.84
CA LEU A 48 9.64 -9.45 9.76
C LEU A 48 10.47 -10.62 9.21
N ARG A 49 11.75 -10.39 8.91
CA ARG A 49 12.69 -11.40 8.39
C ARG A 49 13.06 -12.46 9.43
N SER A 50 13.16 -12.07 10.72
CA SER A 50 13.45 -13.05 11.76
C SER A 50 12.35 -14.12 11.86
N LYS A 51 11.09 -13.70 11.68
CA LYS A 51 9.90 -14.58 11.66
C LYS A 51 9.72 -15.29 10.31
N TRP A 52 9.87 -14.59 9.20
CA TRP A 52 9.58 -15.07 7.85
C TRP A 52 10.89 -15.25 7.06
N LYS A 53 11.47 -16.45 7.14
CA LYS A 53 12.80 -16.74 6.57
C LYS A 53 12.89 -16.68 5.05
N TYR A 54 11.77 -16.79 4.34
CA TYR A 54 11.72 -16.70 2.87
C TYR A 54 11.87 -15.26 2.37
N ILE A 55 11.74 -14.25 3.23
CA ILE A 55 11.93 -12.85 2.83
C ILE A 55 13.43 -12.63 2.61
N PRO A 56 13.86 -12.27 1.39
CA PRO A 56 15.27 -12.07 1.07
C PRO A 56 15.84 -10.85 1.79
N GLU A 57 17.16 -10.80 1.83
CA GLU A 57 17.90 -9.64 2.30
C GLU A 57 17.85 -8.53 1.25
N ILE A 58 16.94 -7.59 1.44
CA ILE A 58 16.85 -6.37 0.63
C ILE A 58 16.99 -5.17 1.58
N ASP A 59 17.47 -4.05 1.05
CA ASP A 59 17.58 -2.76 1.73
C ASP A 59 16.18 -2.18 2.04
N TYR A 60 15.48 -2.83 2.95
CA TYR A 60 14.19 -2.40 3.43
C TYR A 60 14.38 -1.39 4.56
N LYS A 61 13.84 -0.19 4.38
CA LYS A 61 13.85 0.80 5.46
C LYS A 61 12.69 0.54 6.41
N SER A 62 13.03 0.11 7.62
CA SER A 62 12.04 0.07 8.72
C SER A 62 11.57 1.48 9.06
N PHE A 63 10.30 1.61 9.40
CA PHE A 63 9.71 2.86 9.84
C PHE A 63 8.73 2.60 10.98
N THR A 64 8.65 3.57 11.89
CA THR A 64 7.79 3.51 13.06
C THR A 64 6.88 4.72 13.05
N ASN A 65 5.59 4.50 13.32
CA ASN A 65 4.57 5.55 13.36
C ASN A 65 4.54 6.42 12.08
N GLY A 66 4.76 5.79 10.94
CA GLY A 66 4.64 6.42 9.63
C GLY A 66 3.21 6.96 9.43
N ARG A 67 3.12 8.21 8.98
CA ARG A 67 1.86 8.86 8.64
C ARG A 67 1.79 9.03 7.11
N PRO A 68 0.83 8.36 6.43
CA PRO A 68 0.62 8.59 5.01
C PRO A 68 0.19 10.05 4.76
N VAL A 69 0.79 10.68 3.75
CA VAL A 69 0.51 12.07 3.36
C VAL A 69 -0.01 12.21 1.93
N ILE A 70 0.14 11.16 1.12
CA ILE A 70 -0.30 11.10 -0.28
C ILE A 70 -1.04 9.77 -0.47
N LEU A 71 -2.16 9.82 -1.19
CA LEU A 71 -2.82 8.64 -1.74
C LEU A 71 -2.54 8.57 -3.24
N LEU A 72 -1.99 7.45 -3.70
CA LEU A 72 -1.81 7.17 -5.12
C LEU A 72 -2.98 6.32 -5.60
N GLY A 73 -3.72 6.84 -6.57
CA GLY A 73 -4.83 6.15 -7.20
C GLY A 73 -4.40 5.32 -8.41
N GLN A 74 -5.39 4.68 -9.04
CA GLN A 74 -5.21 3.87 -10.25
C GLN A 74 -4.81 4.70 -11.48
N ASP A 75 -5.04 6.01 -11.44
CA ASP A 75 -4.51 6.98 -12.42
C ASP A 75 -2.97 7.00 -12.46
N ASN A 76 -2.31 6.54 -11.40
CA ASN A 76 -0.87 6.39 -11.30
C ASN A 76 -0.47 4.90 -11.18
N SER A 77 -1.24 4.01 -11.82
CA SER A 77 -1.08 2.55 -11.74
C SER A 77 0.32 2.07 -12.16
N ASP A 78 0.96 2.73 -13.12
CA ASP A 78 2.32 2.38 -13.55
C ASP A 78 3.35 2.49 -12.40
N LEU A 79 3.12 3.39 -11.44
CA LEU A 79 3.98 3.57 -10.28
C LEU A 79 3.76 2.49 -9.22
N ILE A 80 2.52 2.03 -9.05
CA ILE A 80 2.11 1.11 -7.97
C ILE A 80 1.98 -0.35 -8.40
N VAL A 81 1.98 -0.65 -9.70
CA VAL A 81 1.91 -2.02 -10.22
C VAL A 81 3.14 -2.83 -9.79
N SER A 82 2.89 -4.08 -9.40
CA SER A 82 3.93 -5.03 -9.00
C SER A 82 4.74 -5.48 -10.22
N ARG A 83 6.06 -5.42 -10.09
CA ARG A 83 7.05 -5.84 -11.10
C ARG A 83 7.74 -7.15 -10.74
N GLU A 84 7.81 -7.41 -9.45
CA GLU A 84 8.37 -8.60 -8.85
C GLU A 84 7.54 -8.90 -7.61
N VAL A 85 7.22 -10.17 -7.35
CA VAL A 85 6.43 -10.59 -6.21
C VAL A 85 7.12 -11.76 -5.54
N ILE A 86 7.27 -11.66 -4.22
CA ILE A 86 7.79 -12.71 -3.35
C ILE A 86 6.64 -13.16 -2.47
N GLU A 87 6.13 -14.33 -2.79
CA GLU A 87 5.00 -14.92 -2.08
C GLU A 87 5.47 -15.71 -0.86
N GLY A 88 4.69 -15.58 0.22
CA GLY A 88 4.86 -16.35 1.43
C GLY A 88 3.94 -17.57 1.49
N PRO A 89 4.10 -18.42 2.51
CA PRO A 89 3.11 -19.44 2.82
C PRO A 89 1.77 -18.79 3.19
N LYS A 90 0.70 -19.60 3.25
CA LYS A 90 -0.65 -19.14 3.65
C LYS A 90 -0.58 -18.27 4.91
N GLN A 91 -1.20 -17.09 4.88
CA GLN A 91 -1.20 -16.06 5.94
C GLN A 91 0.15 -15.35 6.20
N GLY A 92 1.19 -15.67 5.44
CA GLY A 92 2.44 -14.92 5.42
C GLY A 92 2.29 -13.58 4.70
N PRO A 93 3.21 -12.62 4.94
CA PRO A 93 3.27 -11.41 4.15
C PRO A 93 3.62 -11.70 2.69
N ILE A 94 3.21 -10.80 1.80
CA ILE A 94 3.66 -10.80 0.40
C ILE A 94 4.50 -9.55 0.21
N ILE A 95 5.63 -9.67 -0.47
CA ILE A 95 6.49 -8.54 -0.77
C ILE A 95 6.45 -8.28 -2.26
N SER A 96 6.19 -7.05 -2.68
CA SER A 96 6.16 -6.69 -4.11
C SER A 96 7.06 -5.51 -4.42
N ARG A 97 7.76 -5.56 -5.55
CA ARG A 97 8.55 -4.44 -6.07
C ARG A 97 7.70 -3.56 -6.96
N THR A 98 7.76 -2.26 -6.75
CA THR A 98 7.15 -1.22 -7.60
C THR A 98 8.22 -0.22 -8.06
N LYS A 99 7.84 0.76 -8.88
CA LYS A 99 8.72 1.88 -9.27
C LYS A 99 9.12 2.75 -8.08
N LEU A 100 8.28 2.77 -7.04
CA LEU A 100 8.53 3.53 -5.81
C LEU A 100 9.24 2.70 -4.72
N GLY A 101 9.66 1.47 -5.06
CA GLY A 101 10.36 0.57 -4.15
C GLY A 101 9.50 -0.60 -3.69
N TRP A 102 9.90 -1.21 -2.58
CA TRP A 102 9.31 -2.44 -2.05
C TRP A 102 8.11 -2.17 -1.14
N VAL A 103 7.05 -2.96 -1.32
CA VAL A 103 5.80 -2.89 -0.57
C VAL A 103 5.59 -4.21 0.18
N VAL A 104 5.10 -4.11 1.42
CA VAL A 104 4.74 -5.26 2.26
C VAL A 104 3.22 -5.34 2.36
N HIS A 105 2.66 -6.48 1.98
CA HIS A 105 1.23 -6.77 2.03
C HIS A 105 0.93 -7.83 3.09
N GLY A 106 -0.30 -7.81 3.62
CA GLY A 106 -0.78 -8.82 4.56
C GLY A 106 -0.13 -8.75 5.94
N ASN A 107 0.07 -9.91 6.57
CA ASN A 107 0.49 -10.02 7.97
C ASN A 107 1.94 -9.60 8.19
N ASN A 108 2.16 -8.33 8.55
CA ASN A 108 3.47 -7.78 8.86
C ASN A 108 3.97 -8.10 10.29
N ALA A 109 3.29 -9.01 11.02
CA ALA A 109 3.66 -9.56 12.33
C ALA A 109 3.73 -8.58 13.52
N ILE A 110 3.51 -7.26 13.32
CA ILE A 110 3.75 -6.24 14.36
C ILE A 110 2.44 -5.66 14.89
N VAL A 111 1.43 -5.47 14.04
CA VAL A 111 0.17 -4.87 14.46
C VAL A 111 -0.85 -5.96 14.79
N LYS A 112 -1.07 -6.21 16.09
CA LYS A 112 -2.23 -6.98 16.57
C LYS A 112 -3.43 -6.03 16.67
N GLY A 113 -4.57 -6.39 16.10
CA GLY A 113 -5.83 -5.64 16.27
C GLY A 113 -6.14 -4.58 15.21
N ARG A 114 -5.54 -4.64 14.01
CA ARG A 114 -6.19 -3.98 12.86
C ARG A 114 -7.49 -4.72 12.58
N VAL A 115 -8.60 -4.11 12.98
CA VAL A 115 -9.92 -4.44 12.45
C VAL A 115 -10.00 -3.69 11.13
N ASP A 116 -9.85 -4.40 10.01
CA ASP A 116 -10.19 -3.83 8.70
C ASP A 116 -11.71 -3.66 8.67
N SER A 117 -12.20 -2.51 9.15
CA SER A 117 -13.58 -2.12 8.92
C SER A 117 -13.74 -1.81 7.44
N GLU A 118 -14.24 -2.80 6.70
CA GLU A 118 -14.76 -2.71 5.34
C GLU A 118 -13.83 -2.11 4.26
N LEU A 119 -13.16 -2.99 3.51
CA LEU A 119 -13.33 -3.05 2.05
C LEU A 119 -12.72 -4.34 1.50
N VAL A 120 -13.58 -5.35 1.36
CA VAL A 120 -13.40 -6.49 0.47
C VAL A 120 -14.46 -6.33 -0.61
N CYS A 121 -14.09 -6.04 -1.85
CA CYS A 121 -14.98 -6.28 -2.98
C CYS A 121 -14.54 -7.58 -3.64
N MET A 122 -15.13 -8.67 -3.17
CA MET A 122 -15.27 -9.89 -3.96
C MET A 122 -16.74 -9.96 -4.31
N THR A 123 -17.10 -9.70 -5.57
CA THR A 123 -18.35 -10.21 -6.10
C THR A 123 -18.16 -11.71 -6.28
N ILE A 124 -18.67 -12.48 -5.33
CA ILE A 124 -18.95 -13.89 -5.56
C ILE A 124 -20.27 -13.87 -6.34
N ASP A 125 -20.20 -14.09 -7.66
CA ASP A 125 -21.40 -14.53 -8.36
C ASP A 125 -21.75 -15.89 -7.74
N GLU A 126 -22.93 -15.99 -7.13
CA GLU A 126 -23.43 -17.26 -6.63
C GLU A 126 -23.43 -18.26 -7.79
N PRO A 127 -22.99 -19.52 -7.58
CA PRO A 127 -23.21 -20.54 -8.59
C PRO A 127 -24.72 -20.62 -8.79
N LYS A 128 -25.17 -20.36 -10.03
CA LYS A 128 -26.53 -20.66 -10.44
C LYS A 128 -26.70 -22.17 -10.32
N ASP A 129 -27.23 -22.62 -9.20
CA ASP A 129 -27.84 -23.94 -9.07
C ASP A 129 -29.13 -23.92 -9.90
N ASP A 130 -28.98 -23.98 -11.21
CA ASP A 130 -30.03 -24.29 -12.18
C ASP A 130 -29.39 -25.08 -13.33
N LEU A 131 -28.97 -26.30 -13.02
CA LEU A 131 -28.82 -27.37 -14.00
C LEU A 131 -29.78 -28.48 -13.56
N HIS A 132 -31.01 -28.39 -14.07
CA HIS A 132 -31.93 -29.51 -14.18
C HIS A 132 -31.36 -30.60 -15.10
#